data_AF-A0A2M7DCG4-F1
#
_entry.id   AF-A0A2M7DCG4-F1
#
_cell.length_a   1.000
_cell.length_b   1.000
_cell.length_c   1.000
_cell.angle_alpha   90.00
_cell.angle_beta   90.00
_cell.angle_gamma   90.00
#
_symmetry.space_group_name_H-M   'P 1'
#
loop_
_entity.id
_entity.type
_entity.pdbx_description
1 polymer ?
#
loop_
_entity_poly.entity_id
_entity_poly.type
_entity_poly.pdbx_seq_one_letter_code
_entity_poly.pdbx_strand_id
1 'polypeptide(L)'
;AFVYHKYKSGITPLKWSYSERNRHLMLLKFYKLPTLFLIFPYWFAAEIGSLIFSISIRAINPKIKGYFEIFSLLPKFLKKRKEIQKIRKIKDKELVSCFDGEFKFVGFHFPLFFVINPILGSCWKALRGIIFW
;
A
#
# COMPACT_ATOMS: atom_id res chain seq x y z
N ALA A 1 -34.63 6.22 -6.51
CA ALA A 1 -34.14 6.31 -7.91
C ALA A 1 -33.00 5.31 -8.09
N PHE A 2 -33.06 4.44 -9.10
CA PHE A 2 -31.99 3.50 -9.41
C PHE A 2 -31.05 4.14 -10.44
N VAL A 3 -29.76 4.24 -10.10
CA VAL A 3 -28.73 4.76 -11.01
C VAL A 3 -27.94 3.57 -11.55
N TYR A 4 -28.09 3.28 -12.83
CA TYR A 4 -27.33 2.23 -13.51
C TYR A 4 -26.04 2.84 -14.09
N HIS A 5 -24.89 2.51 -13.47
CA HIS A 5 -23.58 2.87 -14.00
C HIS A 5 -23.05 1.76 -14.91
N LYS A 6 -22.73 2.11 -16.17
CA LYS A 6 -22.08 1.21 -17.12
C LYS A 6 -20.59 1.07 -16.77
N TYR A 7 -20.28 0.26 -15.76
CA TYR A 7 -18.91 -0.01 -15.34
C TYR A 7 -18.20 -0.88 -16.37
N LYS A 8 -17.21 -0.33 -17.07
CA LYS A 8 -16.23 -1.15 -17.81
C LYS A 8 -15.19 -1.64 -16.82
N SER A 9 -15.24 -2.93 -16.46
CA SER A 9 -14.22 -3.55 -15.62
C SER A 9 -12.92 -3.68 -16.39
N GLY A 10 -11.90 -2.93 -15.98
CA GLY A 10 -10.56 -3.02 -16.54
C GLY A 10 -9.58 -2.18 -15.74
N ILE A 11 -8.48 -2.80 -15.31
CA ILE A 11 -7.36 -2.08 -14.70
C ILE A 11 -6.47 -1.61 -15.86
N THR A 12 -6.57 -0.33 -16.22
CA THR A 12 -5.64 0.26 -17.18
C THR A 12 -4.27 0.47 -16.53
N PRO A 13 -3.15 0.41 -17.28
CA PRO A 13 -1.81 0.66 -16.74
C PRO A 13 -1.69 2.00 -15.99
N LEU A 14 -2.41 3.03 -16.48
CA LEU A 14 -2.46 4.34 -15.85
C LEU A 14 -3.21 4.30 -14.50
N LYS A 15 -4.38 3.65 -14.45
CA LYS A 15 -5.15 3.49 -13.22
C LYS A 15 -4.37 2.69 -12.18
N TRP A 16 -3.65 1.66 -12.63
CA TRP A 16 -2.77 0.87 -11.78
C TRP A 16 -1.62 1.71 -11.20
N SER A 17 -0.90 2.47 -12.03
CA SER A 17 0.19 3.34 -11.57
C SER A 17 -0.29 4.38 -10.55
N TYR A 18 -1.45 5.02 -10.78
CA TYR A 18 -2.03 5.94 -9.80
C TYR A 18 -2.43 5.26 -8.49
N SER A 19 -2.93 4.01 -8.56
CA SER A 19 -3.25 3.22 -7.38
C SER A 19 -2.00 2.95 -6.54
N GLU A 20 -0.91 2.51 -7.17
CA GLU A 20 0.37 2.27 -6.49
C GLU A 20 0.95 3.54 -5.89
N ARG A 21 0.94 4.64 -6.65
CA ARG A 21 1.37 5.96 -6.16
C ARG A 21 0.56 6.38 -4.93
N ASN A 22 -0.75 6.24 -4.99
CA ASN A 22 -1.65 6.62 -3.90
C ASN A 22 -1.47 5.73 -2.67
N ARG A 23 -1.17 4.43 -2.82
CA ARG A 23 -0.87 3.52 -1.71
C ARG A 23 0.29 4.04 -0.87
N HIS A 24 1.40 4.41 -1.50
CA HIS A 24 2.56 5.00 -0.82
C HIS A 24 2.22 6.29 -0.09
N LEU A 25 1.52 7.18 -0.77
CA LEU A 25 1.15 8.49 -0.23
C LEU A 25 0.16 8.38 0.94
N MET A 26 -0.72 7.37 0.95
CA MET A 26 -1.61 7.13 2.08
C MET A 26 -0.83 6.64 3.30
N LEU A 27 0.09 5.68 3.12
CA LEU A 27 0.94 5.21 4.22
C LEU A 27 1.70 6.38 4.85
N LEU A 28 2.36 7.19 4.02
CA LEU A 28 3.14 8.35 4.47
C LEU A 28 2.31 9.48 5.07
N LYS A 29 0.98 9.54 4.90
CA LYS A 29 0.15 10.59 5.50
C LYS A 29 -0.42 10.19 6.85
N PHE A 30 -0.97 8.98 6.95
CA PHE A 30 -1.83 8.59 8.06
C PHE A 30 -1.07 7.94 9.23
N TYR A 31 -0.02 7.18 8.97
CA TYR A 31 0.68 6.42 10.01
C TYR A 31 1.80 7.21 10.68
N LYS A 32 2.06 6.99 11.97
CA LYS A 32 3.22 7.57 12.67
C LYS A 32 4.52 6.97 12.12
N LEU A 33 5.64 7.69 12.31
CA LEU A 33 6.95 7.22 11.87
C LEU A 33 7.34 5.85 12.46
N PRO A 34 7.06 5.53 13.74
CA PRO A 34 7.34 4.20 14.28
C PRO A 34 6.58 3.09 13.56
N THR A 35 5.30 3.30 13.24
CA THR A 35 4.51 2.32 12.48
C THR A 35 5.03 2.16 11.06
N LEU A 36 5.44 3.26 10.42
CA LEU A 36 6.06 3.18 9.09
C LEU A 36 7.35 2.37 9.11
N PHE A 37 8.17 2.52 10.14
CA PHE A 37 9.40 1.74 10.30
C PHE A 37 9.13 0.25 10.54
N LEU A 38 8.15 -0.08 11.39
CA LEU A 38 7.74 -1.45 11.66
C LEU A 38 7.17 -2.16 10.43
N ILE A 39 6.37 -1.45 9.62
CA ILE A 39 5.73 -2.00 8.41
C ILE A 39 6.69 -1.97 7.20
N PHE A 40 7.79 -1.23 7.27
CA PHE A 40 8.76 -1.10 6.19
C PHE A 40 9.19 -2.42 5.52
N PRO A 41 9.57 -3.50 6.25
CA PRO A 41 9.95 -4.76 5.60
C PRO A 41 8.82 -5.38 4.78
N TYR A 42 7.56 -5.30 5.24
CA TYR A 42 6.38 -5.78 4.49
C TYR A 42 6.15 -4.95 3.26
N TRP A 43 6.20 -3.63 3.45
CA TRP A 43 5.99 -2.68 2.38
C TRP A 43 7.05 -2.86 1.27
N PHE A 44 8.31 -3.10 1.64
CA PHE A 44 9.40 -3.36 0.71
C PHE A 44 9.21 -4.70 -0.03
N ALA A 45 8.84 -5.77 0.66
CA ALA A 45 8.54 -7.06 0.03
C ALA A 45 7.35 -6.95 -0.97
N ALA A 46 6.29 -6.23 -0.58
CA ALA A 46 5.16 -5.94 -1.46
C ALA A 46 5.59 -5.13 -2.70
N GLU A 47 6.56 -4.21 -2.52
CA GLU A 47 7.05 -3.39 -3.61
C GLU A 47 7.81 -4.18 -4.66
N ILE A 48 8.65 -5.14 -4.22
CA ILE A 48 9.36 -6.06 -5.12
C ILE A 48 8.34 -6.87 -5.94
N GLY A 49 7.33 -7.46 -5.27
CA GLY A 49 6.28 -8.21 -5.96
C GLY A 49 5.51 -7.36 -6.96
N SER A 50 5.14 -6.14 -6.57
CA SER A 50 4.47 -5.18 -7.46
C SER A 50 5.36 -4.76 -8.64
N LEU A 51 6.68 -4.65 -8.45
CA LEU A 51 7.62 -4.27 -9.51
C LEU A 51 7.78 -5.40 -10.54
N ILE A 52 7.91 -6.65 -10.07
CA ILE A 52 7.91 -7.83 -10.94
C ILE A 52 6.59 -7.90 -11.73
N PHE A 53 5.45 -7.73 -11.06
CA PHE A 53 4.14 -7.74 -11.72
C PHE A 53 4.01 -6.64 -12.77
N SER A 54 4.54 -5.44 -12.51
CA SER A 54 4.50 -4.31 -13.45
C SER A 54 5.20 -4.60 -14.77
N ILE A 55 6.22 -5.46 -14.76
CA ILE A 55 6.93 -5.91 -15.96
C ILE A 55 6.00 -6.82 -16.76
N SER A 56 5.30 -7.76 -16.11
CA SER A 56 4.36 -8.69 -16.76
C SER A 56 3.22 -7.95 -17.48
N ILE A 57 2.73 -6.85 -16.93
CA ILE A 57 1.65 -6.04 -17.53
C ILE A 57 2.15 -4.87 -18.41
N ARG A 58 3.46 -4.80 -18.70
CA ARG A 58 4.11 -3.72 -19.47
C ARG A 58 3.83 -2.30 -18.92
N ALA A 59 3.70 -2.19 -17.60
CA ALA A 59 3.40 -0.94 -16.88
C ALA A 59 4.61 -0.40 -16.09
N ILE A 60 5.84 -0.83 -16.41
CA ILE A 60 7.05 -0.39 -15.71
C ILE A 60 7.31 1.12 -15.88
N ASN A 61 7.15 1.65 -17.09
CA ASN A 61 7.34 3.07 -17.38
C ASN A 61 6.41 3.97 -16.53
N PRO A 62 5.07 3.75 -16.52
CA PRO A 62 4.20 4.53 -15.65
C PRO A 62 4.46 4.26 -14.16
N LYS A 63 5.01 3.09 -13.76
CA LYS A 63 5.44 2.84 -12.38
C LYS A 63 6.59 3.75 -11.96
N ILE A 64 7.65 3.80 -12.76
CA ILE A 64 8.85 4.62 -12.51
C ILE A 64 8.47 6.11 -12.48
N LYS A 65 7.67 6.57 -13.43
CA LYS A 65 7.14 7.93 -13.44
C LYS A 65 6.38 8.26 -12.14
N GLY A 66 5.59 7.31 -11.65
CA GLY A 66 4.87 7.43 -10.39
C GLY A 66 5.79 7.70 -9.19
N TYR A 67 6.97 7.08 -9.12
CA TYR A 67 7.94 7.37 -8.06
C TYR A 67 8.49 8.78 -8.14
N PHE A 68 8.89 9.25 -9.34
CA PHE A 68 9.37 10.62 -9.52
C PHE A 68 8.29 11.64 -9.14
N GLU A 69 7.02 11.36 -9.44
CA GLU A 69 5.90 12.19 -9.00
C GLU A 69 5.71 12.21 -7.48
N ILE A 70 6.01 11.11 -6.76
CA ILE A 70 5.99 11.10 -5.29
C ILE A 70 7.07 12.06 -4.76
N PHE A 71 8.29 11.99 -5.31
CA PHE A 71 9.39 12.86 -4.91
C PHE A 71 9.07 14.34 -5.18
N SER A 72 8.52 14.67 -6.35
CA SER A 72 8.18 16.06 -6.67
C SER A 72 7.04 16.61 -5.80
N LEU A 73 6.09 15.76 -5.40
CA LEU A 73 4.99 16.15 -4.53
C LEU A 73 5.31 16.06 -3.03
N LEU A 74 6.49 15.54 -2.67
CA LEU A 74 6.88 15.28 -1.28
C LEU A 74 6.74 16.50 -0.36
N PRO A 75 7.17 17.73 -0.74
CA PRO A 75 7.02 18.91 0.13
C PRO A 75 5.56 19.21 0.46
N LYS A 76 4.69 19.13 -0.55
CA LYS A 76 3.24 19.34 -0.39
C LYS A 76 2.63 18.28 0.53
N PHE A 77 3.11 17.04 0.44
CA PHE A 77 2.64 15.96 1.29
C PHE A 77 3.14 16.04 2.71
N LEU A 78 4.37 16.48 2.94
CA LEU A 78 4.89 16.70 4.30
C LEU A 78 4.10 17.79 5.03
N LYS A 79 3.71 18.87 4.33
CA LYS A 79 2.81 19.89 4.89
C LYS A 79 1.45 19.28 5.29
N LYS A 80 0.80 18.56 4.37
CA LYS A 80 -0.46 17.87 4.65
C LYS A 80 -0.35 16.82 5.75
N ARG A 81 0.76 16.08 5.83
CA ARG A 81 1.03 15.12 6.90
C ARG A 81 1.03 15.81 8.25
N LYS A 82 1.71 16.96 8.39
CA LYS A 82 1.71 17.72 9.64
C LYS A 82 0.30 18.14 10.06
N GLU A 83 -0.54 18.57 9.11
CA GLU A 83 -1.93 18.92 9.37
C GLU A 83 -2.76 17.70 9.82
N ILE A 84 -2.69 16.61 9.07
CA ILE A 84 -3.42 15.35 9.37
C ILE A 84 -3.01 14.78 10.73
N GLN A 85 -1.71 14.73 11.03
CA GLN A 85 -1.21 14.19 12.29
C GLN A 85 -1.59 15.05 13.51
N LYS A 86 -1.94 16.33 13.33
CA LYS A 86 -2.48 17.18 14.40
C LYS A 86 -3.95 16.91 14.70
N ILE A 87 -4.75 16.60 13.69
CA ILE A 87 -6.21 16.44 13.82
C ILE A 87 -6.68 14.99 13.99
N ARG A 88 -5.79 14.02 13.79
CA ARG A 88 -6.13 12.59 13.90
C ARG A 88 -6.68 12.27 15.29
N LYS A 89 -7.73 11.47 15.33
CA LYS A 89 -8.30 10.90 16.56
C LYS A 89 -8.07 9.39 16.67
N ILE A 90 -7.96 8.73 15.51
CA ILE A 90 -7.79 7.29 15.39
C ILE A 90 -6.33 6.91 15.67
N LYS A 91 -6.14 5.86 16.47
CA LYS A 91 -4.84 5.26 16.79
C LYS A 91 -4.32 4.42 15.63
N ASP A 92 -3.01 4.30 15.48
CA ASP A 92 -2.44 3.43 14.45
C ASP A 92 -2.85 1.97 14.70
N LYS A 93 -3.02 1.54 15.96
CA LYS A 93 -3.57 0.22 16.32
C LYS A 93 -4.91 -0.08 15.64
N GLU A 94 -5.80 0.90 15.57
CA GLU A 94 -7.12 0.77 14.95
C GLU A 94 -6.98 0.70 13.42
N LEU A 95 -6.15 1.55 12.82
CA LEU A 95 -5.92 1.55 11.37
C LEU A 95 -5.28 0.23 10.88
N VAL A 96 -4.27 -0.25 11.61
CA VAL A 96 -3.54 -1.48 11.34
C VAL A 96 -4.41 -2.72 11.54
N SER A 97 -5.51 -2.64 12.29
CA SER A 97 -6.43 -3.76 12.48
C SER A 97 -7.13 -4.20 11.20
N CYS A 98 -7.25 -3.31 10.21
CA CYS A 98 -7.86 -3.56 8.92
C CYS A 98 -6.88 -4.15 7.88
N PHE A 99 -5.63 -4.36 8.23
CA PHE A 99 -4.61 -4.87 7.31
C PHE A 99 -4.58 -6.39 7.34
N ASP A 100 -4.55 -6.98 6.14
CA ASP A 100 -4.27 -8.40 5.96
C ASP A 100 -2.75 -8.64 5.93
N GLY A 101 -2.30 -9.66 6.66
CA GLY A 101 -0.92 -10.14 6.63
C GLY A 101 -0.63 -11.13 5.49
N GLU A 102 -1.55 -11.24 4.52
CA GLU A 102 -1.51 -12.20 3.44
C GLU A 102 -1.49 -11.50 2.09
N PHE A 103 -0.65 -11.98 1.16
CA PHE A 103 -0.70 -11.54 -0.22
C PHE A 103 -1.80 -12.29 -0.96
N LYS A 104 -2.90 -11.58 -1.26
CA LYS A 104 -4.00 -12.06 -2.11
C LYS A 104 -3.97 -11.32 -3.44
N PHE A 105 -3.42 -11.95 -4.48
CA PHE A 105 -3.52 -11.46 -5.85
C PHE A 105 -4.68 -12.18 -6.56
N VAL A 106 -5.74 -11.43 -6.87
CA VAL A 106 -6.90 -11.96 -7.59
C VAL A 106 -6.45 -12.47 -8.97
N GLY A 107 -6.65 -13.76 -9.23
CA GLY A 107 -6.33 -14.41 -10.51
C GLY A 107 -4.90 -14.94 -10.65
N PHE A 108 -4.05 -14.82 -9.63
CA PHE A 108 -2.69 -15.36 -9.65
C PHE A 108 -2.44 -16.29 -8.47
N HIS A 109 -2.25 -17.58 -8.76
CA HIS A 109 -1.86 -18.59 -7.79
C HIS A 109 -0.38 -18.93 -7.98
N PHE A 110 0.51 -18.22 -7.29
CA PHE A 110 1.92 -18.58 -7.25
C PHE A 110 2.17 -19.56 -6.11
N PRO A 111 2.84 -20.71 -6.34
CA PRO A 111 3.17 -21.68 -5.28
C PRO A 111 3.95 -21.04 -4.12
N LEU A 112 4.75 -20.02 -4.44
CA LEU A 112 5.53 -19.24 -3.49
C LEU A 112 4.67 -18.58 -2.39
N PHE A 113 3.41 -18.24 -2.69
CA PHE A 113 2.50 -17.65 -1.69
C PHE A 113 2.17 -18.61 -0.55
N PHE A 114 2.21 -19.92 -0.78
CA PHE A 114 1.98 -20.91 0.27
C PHE A 114 3.08 -20.88 1.34
N VAL A 115 4.31 -20.54 0.96
CA VAL A 115 5.43 -20.40 1.88
C VAL A 115 5.50 -19.00 2.48
N ILE A 116 5.27 -17.97 1.66
CA ILE A 116 5.39 -16.58 2.07
C ILE A 116 4.27 -16.16 3.03
N ASN A 117 3.01 -16.50 2.74
CA ASN A 117 1.86 -16.06 3.53
C ASN A 117 1.90 -16.49 5.01
N PRO A 118 2.25 -17.74 5.40
CA PRO A 118 2.34 -18.10 6.81
C PRO A 118 3.46 -17.36 7.54
N ILE A 119 4.59 -17.10 6.87
CA ILE A 119 5.70 -16.32 7.44
C ILE A 119 5.26 -14.87 7.68
N LEU A 120 4.69 -14.23 6.64
CA LEU A 120 4.19 -12.86 6.74
C LEU A 120 3.04 -12.73 7.74
N GLY A 121 2.10 -13.68 7.77
CA GLY A 121 1.01 -13.67 8.73
C GLY A 121 1.50 -13.77 10.17
N SER A 122 2.51 -14.60 10.42
CA SER A 122 3.10 -14.77 11.76
C SER A 122 3.85 -13.51 12.20
N CYS A 123 4.72 -12.99 11.33
CA CYS A 123 5.44 -11.76 11.61
C CYS A 123 4.46 -10.55 11.72
N TRP A 124 3.33 -10.55 11.01
CA TRP A 124 2.33 -9.47 11.07
C TRP A 124 1.61 -9.47 12.39
N LYS A 125 1.23 -10.65 12.90
CA LYS A 125 0.65 -10.82 14.24
C LYS A 125 1.59 -10.28 15.32
N ALA A 126 2.89 -10.58 15.23
CA ALA A 126 3.89 -10.06 16.15
C ALA A 126 3.99 -8.52 16.09
N LEU A 127 4.10 -7.94 14.89
CA LEU A 127 4.17 -6.48 14.71
C LEU A 127 2.90 -5.77 15.20
N ARG A 128 1.72 -6.35 14.97
CA ARG A 128 0.45 -5.80 15.45
C ARG A 128 0.39 -5.73 16.98
N GLY A 129 1.06 -6.65 17.68
CA GLY A 129 1.17 -6.61 19.15
C GLY A 129 2.00 -5.43 19.66
N ILE A 130 2.96 -4.96 18.87
CA ILE A 130 3.85 -3.84 19.23
C ILE A 130 3.17 -2.48 19.00
N ILE A 131 2.27 -2.39 18.02
CA ILE A 131 1.60 -1.12 17.65
C ILE A 131 0.41 -0.89 18.60
N PHE A 132 0.64 -0.16 19.69
CA PHE A 132 -0.42 0.22 20.66
C PHE A 132 -0.92 1.67 20.52
N TRP A 133 -0.19 2.52 19.80
CA TRP A 133 -0.42 3.96 19.67
C TRP A 133 -1.31 4.35 18.49
#